data_AF-A0A8X6UQZ0-F1
#
_entry.id   AF-A0A8X6UQZ0-F1
#
_cell.length_a   1.000
_cell.length_b   1.000
_cell.length_c   1.000
_cell.angle_alpha   90.00
_cell.angle_beta   90.00
_cell.angle_gamma   90.00
#
_symmetry.space_group_name_H-M   'P 1'
#
loop_
_entity.id
_entity.type
_entity.pdbx_description
1 polymer ?
#
loop_
_entity_poly.entity_id
_entity_poly.type
_entity_poly.pdbx_seq_one_letter_code
_entity_poly.pdbx_strand_id
1 'polypeptide(L)'
;MQESSSLQFKPSTLPSGKTLWCDISTSKIRPYIPEEFRMQMFQQIHGFCHPGVKSTIKQMTEKFIWPEMKKQIGEWAKTCMRCQKCKVNRHTKSKFGVYQIPDGRFSVVHIDLIGPLPPSEGMEYCLTCIDRYSSWIEAVPLPAITAEIVGKAF
;
A
#
# COMPACT_ATOMS: atom_id res chain seq x y z
N MET A 1 29.31 23.74 -14.69
CA MET A 1 28.81 23.47 -13.32
C MET A 1 29.75 22.45 -12.71
N GLN A 2 30.43 22.81 -11.62
CA GLN A 2 31.47 22.00 -10.97
C GLN A 2 30.86 20.71 -10.37
N GLU A 3 31.15 19.55 -10.95
CA GLU A 3 30.87 18.25 -10.34
C GLU A 3 31.97 17.92 -9.33
N SER A 4 31.91 18.54 -8.14
CA SER A 4 32.71 18.06 -7.01
C SER A 4 32.04 16.82 -6.42
N SER A 5 32.25 15.65 -7.02
CA SER A 5 31.87 14.39 -6.39
C SER A 5 32.69 14.24 -5.10
N SER A 6 32.04 14.29 -3.94
CA SER A 6 32.66 14.08 -2.62
C SER A 6 33.11 12.63 -2.36
N LEU A 7 32.92 11.74 -3.32
CA LEU A 7 33.30 10.33 -3.24
C LEU A 7 34.82 10.16 -3.30
N GLN A 8 35.34 9.27 -2.47
CA GLN A 8 36.77 8.97 -2.40
C GLN A 8 36.96 7.47 -2.62
N PHE A 9 37.34 7.07 -3.82
CA PHE A 9 37.52 5.66 -4.15
C PHE A 9 38.96 5.20 -3.89
N LYS A 10 39.11 4.07 -3.20
CA LYS A 10 40.39 3.37 -3.05
C LYS A 10 40.25 1.89 -3.42
N PRO A 11 41.27 1.29 -4.07
CA PRO A 11 41.30 -0.14 -4.29
C PRO A 11 41.49 -0.89 -2.96
N SER A 12 40.77 -1.99 -2.79
CA SER A 12 40.87 -2.92 -1.67
C SER A 12 41.05 -4.34 -2.21
N THR A 13 42.05 -5.05 -1.69
CA THR A 13 42.37 -6.41 -2.15
C THR A 13 41.56 -7.41 -1.34
N LEU A 14 40.77 -8.23 -2.02
CA LEU A 14 40.04 -9.34 -1.42
C LEU A 14 40.98 -10.51 -1.12
N PRO A 15 40.65 -11.40 -0.16
CA PRO A 15 41.42 -12.63 0.11
C PRO A 15 41.59 -13.52 -1.12
N SER A 16 40.69 -13.40 -2.11
CA SER A 16 40.73 -14.12 -3.38
C SER A 16 41.73 -13.53 -4.40
N GLY A 17 42.53 -12.52 -4.02
CA GLY A 17 43.48 -11.83 -4.90
C GLY A 17 42.85 -10.84 -5.90
N LYS A 18 41.53 -10.62 -5.82
CA LYS A 18 40.81 -9.67 -6.70
C LYS A 18 40.75 -8.28 -6.08
N THR A 19 40.84 -7.24 -6.90
CA THR A 19 40.74 -5.84 -6.46
C THR A 19 39.30 -5.35 -6.56
N LEU A 20 38.82 -4.72 -5.48
CA LEU A 20 37.51 -4.09 -5.40
C LEU A 20 37.68 -2.59 -5.14
N TRP A 21 36.99 -1.75 -5.91
CA TRP A 21 36.96 -0.32 -5.64
C TRP A 21 35.97 -0.02 -4.53
N CYS A 22 36.40 0.71 -3.51
CA CYS A 22 35.57 1.04 -2.36
C CYS A 22 35.56 2.55 -2.14
N ASP A 23 34.37 3.12 -1.95
CA ASP A 23 34.22 4.48 -1.47
C ASP A 23 34.47 4.52 0.04
N ILE A 24 35.38 5.42 0.45
CA ILE A 24 35.80 5.68 1.82
C ILE A 24 35.44 7.10 2.29
N SER A 25 34.67 7.85 1.50
CA SER A 25 34.26 9.22 1.85
C SER A 25 33.36 9.30 3.09
N THR A 26 32.78 8.18 3.51
CA THR A 26 31.91 8.08 4.68
C THR A 26 32.50 7.17 5.75
N SER A 27 31.96 7.20 6.97
CA SER A 27 32.39 6.31 8.08
C SER A 27 32.24 4.81 7.78
N LYS A 28 31.42 4.45 6.78
CA LYS A 28 31.26 3.08 6.29
C LYS A 28 31.95 2.94 4.93
N ILE A 29 32.77 1.92 4.79
CA ILE A 29 33.38 1.56 3.50
C ILE A 29 32.29 0.95 2.62
N ARG A 30 32.10 1.48 1.42
CA ARG A 30 31.07 1.03 0.47
C ARG A 30 31.70 0.53 -0.82
N PRO A 31 31.71 -0.78 -1.09
CA PRO A 31 32.21 -1.29 -2.36
C PRO A 31 31.36 -0.82 -3.55
N TYR A 32 32.06 -0.51 -4.64
CA TYR A 32 31.48 -0.24 -5.94
C TYR A 32 30.98 -1.54 -6.55
N ILE A 33 29.73 -1.55 -7.02
CA ILE A 33 29.10 -2.75 -7.57
C ILE A 33 29.00 -2.65 -9.11
N PRO A 34 29.70 -3.56 -9.85
CA PRO A 34 29.54 -3.73 -11.29
C PRO A 34 28.10 -4.08 -11.67
N GLU A 35 27.70 -3.72 -12.88
CA GLU A 35 26.31 -3.78 -13.33
C GLU A 35 25.71 -5.18 -13.22
N GLU A 36 26.49 -6.20 -13.58
CA GLU A 36 26.12 -7.61 -13.53
C GLU A 36 25.70 -8.11 -12.14
N PHE A 37 26.18 -7.48 -11.06
CA PHE A 37 25.89 -7.90 -9.69
C PHE A 37 24.81 -7.05 -9.00
N ARG A 38 24.40 -5.92 -9.57
CA ARG A 38 23.50 -4.98 -8.88
C ARG A 38 22.13 -5.59 -8.58
N MET A 39 21.57 -6.34 -9.54
CA MET A 39 20.28 -7.02 -9.36
C MET A 39 20.37 -8.10 -8.28
N GLN A 40 21.46 -8.87 -8.23
CA GLN A 40 21.68 -9.86 -7.20
C GLN A 40 21.75 -9.22 -5.81
N MET A 41 22.49 -8.11 -5.67
CA MET A 41 22.55 -7.37 -4.40
C MET A 41 21.19 -6.82 -3.98
N PHE A 42 20.42 -6.30 -4.94
CA PHE A 42 19.04 -5.86 -4.68
C PHE A 42 18.15 -7.00 -4.19
N GLN A 43 18.20 -8.18 -4.82
CA GLN A 43 17.38 -9.33 -4.42
C GLN A 43 17.73 -9.82 -3.01
N GLN A 44 19.01 -9.81 -2.62
CA GLN A 44 19.43 -10.19 -1.27
C GLN A 44 18.85 -9.28 -0.18
N ILE A 45 18.71 -7.98 -0.46
CA ILE A 45 18.18 -7.01 0.52
C ILE A 45 16.64 -6.91 0.42
N HIS A 46 16.10 -6.74 -0.77
CA HIS A 46 14.67 -6.55 -0.97
C HIS A 46 13.88 -7.86 -0.87
N GLY A 47 14.42 -8.98 -1.37
CA GLY A 47 13.72 -10.26 -1.47
C GLY A 47 13.45 -10.95 -0.13
N PHE A 48 14.22 -10.62 0.91
CA PHE A 48 14.09 -11.25 2.24
C PHE A 48 12.80 -10.83 2.95
N CYS A 49 12.48 -9.52 2.97
CA CYS A 49 11.34 -8.98 3.72
C CYS A 49 10.47 -8.00 2.93
N HIS A 50 10.72 -7.79 1.63
CA HIS A 50 9.99 -6.82 0.81
C HIS A 50 9.84 -5.42 1.43
N PRO A 51 10.92 -4.82 1.97
CA PRO A 51 10.85 -3.50 2.56
C PRO A 51 10.38 -2.45 1.55
N GLY A 52 9.71 -1.41 2.03
CA GLY A 52 9.29 -0.30 1.19
C GLY A 52 10.47 0.37 0.46
N VAL A 53 10.19 1.05 -0.65
CA VAL A 53 11.21 1.65 -1.55
C VAL A 53 12.25 2.48 -0.79
N LYS A 54 11.81 3.39 0.09
CA LYS A 54 12.71 4.25 0.88
C LYS A 54 13.62 3.44 1.81
N SER A 55 13.09 2.39 2.43
CA SER A 55 13.87 1.50 3.31
C SER A 55 14.86 0.67 2.52
N THR A 56 14.47 0.14 1.35
CA THR A 56 15.37 -0.60 0.45
C THR A 56 16.53 0.30 0.00
N ILE A 57 16.24 1.52 -0.45
CA ILE A 57 17.26 2.50 -0.85
C ILE A 57 18.23 2.76 0.32
N LYS A 58 17.71 3.02 1.52
CA LYS A 58 18.53 3.27 2.70
C LYS A 58 19.48 2.10 2.97
N GLN A 59 18.96 0.89 3.10
CA GLN A 59 19.76 -0.31 3.39
C GLN A 59 20.84 -0.59 2.34
N MET A 60 20.49 -0.41 1.08
CA MET A 60 21.41 -0.58 -0.04
C MET A 60 22.53 0.48 -0.03
N THR A 61 22.17 1.77 0.08
CA THR A 61 23.14 2.89 0.02
C THR A 61 24.07 2.99 1.24
N GLU A 62 23.72 2.33 2.34
CA GLU A 62 24.60 2.14 3.50
C GLU A 62 25.69 1.09 3.26
N LYS A 63 25.50 0.17 2.31
CA LYS A 63 26.40 -0.98 2.07
C LYS A 63 27.14 -0.91 0.75
N PHE A 64 26.57 -0.28 -0.28
CA PHE A 64 27.08 -0.31 -1.64
C PHE A 64 27.03 1.07 -2.29
N ILE A 65 27.76 1.24 -3.40
CA ILE A 65 27.74 2.47 -4.18
C ILE A 65 27.82 2.18 -5.68
N TRP A 66 27.04 2.91 -6.49
CA TRP A 66 27.20 3.03 -7.94
C TRP A 66 26.37 4.22 -8.46
N PRO A 67 26.58 4.68 -9.71
CA PRO A 67 25.83 5.80 -10.29
C PRO A 67 24.33 5.48 -10.41
N GLU A 68 23.47 6.47 -10.18
CA GLU A 68 22.00 6.34 -10.26
C GLU A 68 21.37 5.25 -9.36
N MET A 69 22.10 4.74 -8.36
CA MET A 69 21.66 3.65 -7.49
C MET A 69 20.26 3.81 -6.89
N LYS A 70 19.92 5.00 -6.40
CA LYS A 70 18.60 5.27 -5.82
C LYS A 70 17.46 5.12 -6.82
N LYS A 71 17.68 5.55 -8.07
CA LYS A 71 16.72 5.48 -9.18
C LYS A 71 16.49 4.02 -9.57
N GLN A 72 17.56 3.28 -9.83
CA GLN A 72 17.49 1.86 -10.21
C GLN A 72 16.79 1.00 -9.14
N ILE A 73 17.16 1.16 -7.86
CA ILE A 73 16.51 0.45 -6.76
C ILE A 73 15.01 0.79 -6.68
N GLY A 74 14.67 2.06 -6.90
CA GLY A 74 13.29 2.51 -6.92
C GLY A 74 12.46 1.86 -8.03
N GLU A 75 13.05 1.69 -9.22
CA GLU A 75 12.44 1.01 -10.36
C GLU A 75 12.26 -0.49 -10.09
N TRP A 76 13.29 -1.18 -9.59
CA TRP A 76 13.21 -2.61 -9.27
C TRP A 76 12.20 -2.93 -8.16
N ALA A 77 12.14 -2.09 -7.12
CA ALA A 77 11.15 -2.27 -6.05
C ALA A 77 9.72 -2.08 -6.57
N LYS A 78 9.52 -1.21 -7.58
CA LYS A 78 8.21 -1.03 -8.23
C LYS A 78 7.82 -2.21 -9.12
N THR A 79 8.78 -2.93 -9.71
CA THR A 79 8.51 -4.13 -10.54
C THR A 79 8.37 -5.43 -9.74
N CYS A 80 8.54 -5.37 -8.42
CA CYS A 80 8.38 -6.54 -7.54
C CYS A 80 6.92 -7.01 -7.46
N MET A 81 6.62 -8.18 -8.05
CA MET A 81 5.27 -8.75 -8.10
C MET A 81 4.65 -8.99 -6.72
N ARG A 82 5.43 -9.42 -5.72
CA ARG A 82 4.93 -9.64 -4.35
C ARG A 82 4.49 -8.31 -3.72
N CYS A 83 5.31 -7.26 -3.86
CA CYS A 83 4.94 -5.93 -3.38
C CYS A 83 3.72 -5.37 -4.11
N GLN A 84 3.61 -5.56 -5.44
CA GLN A 84 2.46 -5.09 -6.21
C GLN A 84 1.15 -5.78 -5.81
N LYS A 85 1.19 -7.08 -5.51
CA LYS A 85 0.00 -7.83 -5.09
C LYS A 85 -0.46 -7.47 -3.68
N CYS A 86 0.47 -7.27 -2.75
CA CYS A 86 0.12 -7.00 -1.35
C CYS A 86 -0.14 -5.53 -1.06
N LYS A 87 0.38 -4.60 -1.87
CA LYS A 87 0.33 -3.17 -1.58
C LYS A 87 -0.50 -2.42 -2.62
N VAL A 88 -1.59 -1.83 -2.16
CA VAL A 88 -2.33 -0.83 -2.93
C VAL A 88 -1.48 0.43 -3.03
N ASN A 89 -0.82 0.62 -4.18
CA ASN A 89 0.01 1.80 -4.43
C ASN A 89 -0.79 2.99 -4.98
N ARG A 90 -2.00 2.74 -5.49
CA ARG A 90 -2.90 3.75 -6.03
C ARG A 90 -4.32 3.39 -5.64
N HIS A 91 -4.96 4.25 -4.86
CA HIS A 91 -6.40 4.21 -4.72
C HIS A 91 -7.00 4.81 -5.99
N THR A 92 -7.80 4.02 -6.71
CA THR A 92 -8.62 4.55 -7.79
C THR A 92 -9.65 5.48 -7.16
N LYS A 93 -9.48 6.79 -7.36
CA LYS A 93 -10.52 7.76 -7.02
C LYS A 93 -11.53 7.75 -8.16
N SER A 94 -12.62 7.01 -8.00
CA SER A 94 -13.77 7.15 -8.88
C SER A 94 -14.34 8.56 -8.75
N LYS A 95 -14.85 9.10 -9.86
CA LYS A 95 -15.68 10.31 -9.78
C LYS A 95 -16.94 9.95 -8.99
N PHE A 96 -17.39 10.85 -8.12
CA PHE A 96 -18.68 10.69 -7.48
C PHE A 96 -19.77 10.58 -8.55
N GLY A 97 -20.65 9.60 -8.42
CA GLY A 97 -21.85 9.53 -9.26
C GLY A 97 -22.74 10.74 -8.98
N VAL A 98 -23.31 11.34 -10.03
CA VAL A 98 -24.38 12.33 -9.87
C VAL A 98 -25.67 11.55 -9.71
N TYR A 99 -26.23 11.57 -8.50
CA TYR A 99 -27.53 10.99 -8.23
C TYR A 99 -28.60 12.06 -8.40
N GLN A 100 -29.69 11.72 -9.09
CA GLN A 100 -30.86 12.61 -9.22
C GLN A 100 -31.42 12.95 -7.84
N ILE A 101 -31.85 14.19 -7.62
CA ILE A 101 -32.54 14.57 -6.39
C ILE A 101 -33.96 13.98 -6.47
N PRO A 102 -34.43 13.23 -5.46
CA PRO A 102 -35.80 12.72 -5.46
C PRO A 102 -36.81 13.87 -5.53
N ASP A 103 -37.92 13.68 -6.24
CA ASP A 103 -38.97 14.69 -6.49
C ASP A 103 -40.17 14.58 -5.55
N GLY A 104 -40.18 13.57 -4.68
CA GLY A 104 -41.21 13.39 -3.65
C GLY A 104 -40.80 12.44 -2.53
N ARG A 105 -41.55 12.47 -1.42
CA ARG A 105 -41.38 11.55 -0.28
C ARG A 105 -41.58 10.10 -0.72
N PHE A 106 -40.76 9.21 -0.19
CA PHE A 106 -40.81 7.76 -0.44
C PHE A 106 -40.57 7.34 -1.90
N SER A 107 -40.14 8.25 -2.77
CA SER A 107 -39.76 7.94 -4.15
C SER A 107 -38.45 7.13 -4.21
N VAL A 108 -37.53 7.40 -3.27
CA VAL A 108 -36.27 6.66 -3.11
C VAL A 108 -36.02 6.46 -1.61
N VAL A 109 -36.01 5.21 -1.18
CA VAL A 109 -35.69 4.80 0.19
C VAL A 109 -34.38 4.02 0.17
N HIS A 110 -33.43 4.42 1.02
CA HIS A 110 -32.21 3.66 1.25
C HIS A 110 -32.44 2.67 2.39
N ILE A 111 -32.19 1.40 2.12
CA ILE A 111 -32.38 0.33 3.09
C ILE A 111 -31.01 -0.30 3.39
N ASP A 112 -30.69 -0.46 4.67
CA ASP A 112 -29.48 -1.14 5.12
C ASP A 112 -29.75 -2.01 6.35
N LEU A 113 -28.94 -3.06 6.51
CA LEU A 113 -29.04 -4.01 7.61
C LEU A 113 -27.83 -3.88 8.53
N ILE A 114 -28.09 -3.62 9.80
CA ILE A 114 -27.08 -3.54 10.84
C ILE A 114 -27.12 -4.83 11.66
N GLY A 115 -25.96 -5.45 11.87
CA GLY A 115 -25.80 -6.53 12.83
C GLY A 115 -24.73 -7.57 12.43
N PRO A 116 -24.56 -8.62 13.25
CA PRO A 116 -25.29 -8.86 14.50
C PRO A 116 -24.91 -7.88 15.62
N LEU A 117 -25.90 -7.46 16.40
CA LEU A 117 -25.80 -6.63 17.60
C LEU A 117 -25.96 -7.49 18.86
N PRO A 118 -25.57 -7.01 20.05
CA PRO A 118 -25.91 -7.68 21.29
C PRO A 118 -27.43 -7.95 21.36
N PRO A 119 -27.85 -9.19 21.66
CA PRO A 119 -29.25 -9.55 21.63
C PRO A 119 -30.06 -8.76 22.65
N SER A 120 -31.19 -8.21 22.21
CA SER A 120 -32.20 -7.58 23.05
C SER A 120 -33.55 -8.19 22.70
N GLU A 121 -34.17 -8.90 23.64
CA GLU A 121 -35.47 -9.58 23.43
C GLU A 121 -35.49 -10.52 22.21
N GLY A 122 -34.36 -11.15 21.88
CA GLY A 122 -34.24 -12.03 20.72
C GLY A 122 -34.05 -11.31 19.38
N MET A 123 -33.86 -9.98 19.40
CA MET A 123 -33.53 -9.17 18.24
C MET A 123 -32.03 -8.88 18.21
N GLU A 124 -31.38 -9.24 17.11
CA GLU A 124 -29.93 -9.13 16.92
C GLU A 124 -29.57 -8.27 15.69
N TYR A 125 -30.55 -7.83 14.92
CA TYR A 125 -30.36 -7.04 13.72
C TYR A 125 -31.25 -5.82 13.73
N CYS A 126 -30.93 -4.83 12.90
CA CYS A 126 -31.75 -3.65 12.70
C CYS A 126 -31.84 -3.34 11.21
N LEU A 127 -33.07 -3.26 10.69
CA LEU A 127 -33.36 -2.75 9.36
C LEU A 127 -33.48 -1.23 9.45
N THR A 128 -32.62 -0.52 8.74
CA THR A 128 -32.67 0.94 8.64
C THR A 128 -33.24 1.33 7.29
N CYS A 129 -34.22 2.23 7.30
CA CYS A 129 -34.89 2.74 6.11
C CYS A 129 -34.82 4.27 6.15
N ILE A 130 -34.20 4.88 5.14
CA ILE A 130 -34.02 6.33 5.05
C ILE A 130 -34.71 6.86 3.80
N ASP A 131 -35.76 7.66 3.96
CA ASP A 131 -36.34 8.41 2.84
C ASP A 131 -35.36 9.49 2.39
N ARG A 132 -34.94 9.42 1.13
CA ARG A 132 -33.92 10.32 0.59
C ARG A 132 -34.43 11.75 0.37
N TYR A 133 -35.75 11.94 0.22
CA TYR A 133 -36.33 13.26 0.05
C TYR A 133 -36.39 14.03 1.38
N SER A 134 -37.01 13.45 2.40
CA SER A 134 -37.20 14.12 3.70
C SER A 134 -36.11 13.82 4.72
N SER A 135 -35.17 12.93 4.42
CA SER A 135 -34.21 12.39 5.40
C SER A 135 -34.91 11.76 6.61
N TRP A 136 -36.12 11.22 6.42
CA TRP A 136 -36.85 10.51 7.46
C TRP A 136 -36.21 9.14 7.68
N ILE A 137 -35.98 8.76 8.93
CA ILE A 137 -35.28 7.53 9.29
C ILE A 137 -36.22 6.65 10.11
N GLU A 138 -36.34 5.39 9.69
CA GLU A 138 -36.95 4.32 10.46
C GLU A 138 -35.92 3.24 10.76
N ALA A 139 -36.01 2.66 11.95
CA ALA A 139 -35.13 1.59 12.42
C ALA A 139 -35.98 0.49 13.05
N VAL A 140 -36.04 -0.67 12.41
CA VAL A 140 -36.87 -1.79 12.83
C VAL A 140 -35.98 -2.93 13.34
N PRO A 141 -36.08 -3.33 14.62
CA PRO A 141 -35.32 -4.47 15.13
C PRO A 141 -35.80 -5.76 14.47
N LEU A 142 -34.86 -6.66 14.15
CA LEU A 142 -35.13 -7.95 13.50
C LEU A 142 -34.44 -9.10 14.25
N PRO A 143 -35.07 -10.28 14.31
CA PRO A 143 -34.45 -11.48 14.87
C PRO A 143 -33.51 -12.17 13.86
N ALA A 144 -33.71 -11.94 12.56
CA ALA A 144 -32.85 -12.46 11.50
C ALA A 144 -32.98 -11.62 10.22
N ILE A 145 -32.01 -11.78 9.31
CA ILE A 145 -31.91 -11.02 8.05
C ILE A 145 -32.46 -11.78 6.82
N THR A 146 -33.40 -12.70 7.02
CA THR A 146 -33.99 -13.43 5.89
C THR A 146 -34.86 -12.48 5.07
N ALA A 147 -34.92 -12.71 3.76
CA ALA A 147 -35.72 -11.87 2.85
C ALA A 147 -37.20 -11.79 3.27
N GLU A 148 -37.75 -12.87 3.82
CA GLU A 148 -39.12 -12.91 4.34
C GLU A 148 -39.31 -11.96 5.54
N ILE A 149 -38.39 -11.99 6.51
CA ILE A 149 -38.45 -11.15 7.71
C ILE A 149 -38.26 -9.68 7.34
N VAL A 150 -37.28 -9.38 6.49
CA VAL A 150 -37.04 -8.03 5.99
C VAL A 150 -38.24 -7.51 5.19
N GLY A 151 -38.81 -8.34 4.31
CA GLY A 151 -39.98 -7.96 3.52
C GLY A 151 -41.27 -7.80 4.33
N LYS A 152 -41.38 -8.40 5.51
CA LYS A 152 -42.48 -8.16 6.46
C LYS A 152 -42.28 -6.90 7.30
N ALA A 153 -41.03 -6.48 7.50
CA ALA A 153 -40.67 -5.33 8.32
C ALA A 153 -40.63 -4.01 7.53
N PHE A 154 -40.47 -4.10 6.20
CA PHE A 154 -40.60 -2.98 5.27
C PHE A 154 -42.07 -2.76 4.88
#